data_AF-A0A0S8KF13-F1
#
_entry.id   AF-A0A0S8KF13-F1
#
_cell.length_a   1.000
_cell.length_b   1.000
_cell.length_c   1.000
_cell.angle_alpha   90.00
_cell.angle_beta   90.00
_cell.angle_gamma   90.00
#
_symmetry.space_group_name_H-M   'P 1'
#
loop_
_entity.id
_entity.type
_entity.pdbx_description
1 polymer ?
#
loop_
_entity_poly.entity_id
_entity_poly.type
_entity_poly.pdbx_seq_one_letter_code
_entity_poly.pdbx_strand_id
1 'polypeptide(L)'
;MDKRIIPAVVFLALVITVLWAPWLTRQYVERRVADEFSAAWQGVVDGCGFNCQGCGIKKVERVLSGYAVHIEYGCGLLPQDSPTFHETRLVHVSVFGTVHGLPRP
;
A
#
# COMPACT_ATOMS: atom_id res chain seq x y z
N MET A 1 27.95 -32.78 9.39
CA MET A 1 27.43 -31.47 8.97
C MET A 1 28.20 -30.42 9.73
N ASP A 2 28.90 -29.52 9.05
CA ASP A 2 29.76 -28.53 9.70
C ASP A 2 28.91 -27.64 10.62
N LYS A 3 29.34 -27.40 11.86
CA LYS A 3 28.56 -26.64 12.87
C LYS A 3 28.27 -25.20 12.41
N ARG A 4 29.02 -24.70 11.43
CA ARG A 4 28.83 -23.40 10.78
C ARG A 4 27.69 -23.36 9.76
N ILE A 5 27.24 -24.50 9.25
CA ILE A 5 26.16 -24.56 8.24
C ILE A 5 24.80 -24.32 8.89
N ILE A 6 24.58 -24.82 10.11
CA ILE A 6 23.32 -24.67 10.84
C ILE A 6 22.92 -23.19 11.01
N PRO A 7 23.77 -22.29 11.55
CA PRO A 7 23.41 -20.88 11.69
C PRO A 7 23.20 -20.19 10.34
N ALA A 8 23.93 -20.57 9.29
CA ALA A 8 23.74 -20.01 7.95
C ALA A 8 22.36 -20.40 7.38
N VAL A 9 21.94 -21.65 7.55
CA VAL A 9 20.61 -22.11 7.13
C VAL A 9 19.50 -21.41 7.90
N VAL A 10 19.65 -21.25 9.22
CA VAL A 10 18.67 -20.53 10.05
C VAL A 10 18.58 -19.07 9.64
N PHE A 11 19.71 -18.41 9.42
CA PHE A 11 19.75 -17.02 8.96
C PHE A 11 19.06 -16.86 7.60
N LEU A 12 19.35 -17.75 6.65
CA LEU A 12 18.71 -17.74 5.34
C LEU A 12 17.19 -17.95 5.45
N ALA A 13 16.74 -18.88 6.28
CA ALA A 13 15.31 -19.12 6.53
C ALA A 13 14.62 -17.88 7.12
N LEU A 14 15.28 -17.16 8.04
CA LEU A 14 14.77 -15.90 8.59
C LEU A 14 14.65 -14.82 7.52
N VAL A 15 15.67 -14.64 6.68
CA VAL A 15 15.65 -13.66 5.58
C VAL A 15 14.50 -13.95 4.62
N ILE A 16 14.31 -15.21 4.21
CA ILE A 16 13.21 -15.61 3.33
C ILE A 16 11.86 -15.33 3.98
N THR A 17 11.71 -15.65 5.27
CA THR A 17 10.45 -15.41 6.01
C THR A 17 10.13 -13.92 6.08
N VAL A 18 11.14 -13.07 6.29
CA VAL A 18 10.97 -11.61 6.34
C VAL A 18 10.62 -11.03 4.98
N LEU A 19 11.29 -11.47 3.91
CA LEU A 19 11.00 -11.03 2.55
C LEU A 19 9.61 -11.49 2.09
N TRP A 20 9.20 -12.70 2.49
CA TRP A 20 7.85 -13.16 2.20
C TRP A 20 6.81 -12.39 3.00
N ALA A 21 7.11 -11.97 4.23
CA ALA A 21 6.22 -11.22 5.12
C ALA A 21 4.83 -11.88 5.28
N PRO A 22 4.74 -13.11 5.83
CA PRO A 22 3.49 -13.86 5.96
C PRO A 22 2.39 -13.14 6.76
N TRP A 23 2.77 -12.20 7.63
CA TRP A 23 1.85 -11.37 8.40
C TRP A 23 1.11 -10.32 7.56
N LEU A 24 1.61 -9.98 6.37
CA LEU A 24 0.93 -9.07 5.45
C LEU A 24 -0.04 -9.86 4.57
N THR A 25 -1.32 -9.72 4.86
CA THR A 25 -2.40 -10.21 4.01
C THR A 25 -2.86 -9.11 3.06
N ARG A 26 -3.48 -9.48 1.93
CA ARG A 26 -4.06 -8.53 0.98
C ARG A 26 -5.06 -7.58 1.68
N GLN A 27 -5.94 -8.12 2.51
CA GLN A 27 -6.93 -7.32 3.25
C GLN A 27 -6.29 -6.34 4.24
N TYR A 28 -5.22 -6.75 4.93
CA TYR A 28 -4.45 -5.86 5.80
C TYR A 28 -3.84 -4.70 5.01
N VAL A 29 -3.22 -5.01 3.86
CA VAL A 29 -2.59 -4.02 2.98
C VAL A 29 -3.63 -3.03 2.45
N GLU A 30 -4.78 -3.52 1.98
CA GLU A 30 -5.86 -2.67 1.48
C GLU A 30 -6.35 -1.70 2.56
N ARG A 31 -6.66 -2.23 3.76
CA ARG A 31 -7.09 -1.38 4.88
C ARG A 31 -6.00 -0.37 5.27
N ARG A 32 -4.75 -0.81 5.37
CA ARG A 32 -3.63 0.06 5.78
C ARG A 32 -3.41 1.22 4.83
N VAL A 33 -3.50 0.98 3.51
CA VAL A 33 -3.40 2.03 2.48
C VAL A 33 -4.57 2.99 2.58
N ALA A 34 -5.79 2.50 2.75
CA ALA A 34 -6.96 3.35 2.90
C ALA A 34 -6.89 4.23 4.15
N ASP A 35 -6.52 3.66 5.30
CA ASP A 35 -6.39 4.38 6.55
C ASP A 35 -5.31 5.48 6.47
N GLU A 36 -4.14 5.20 5.89
CA GLU A 36 -3.10 6.21 5.71
C GLU A 36 -3.50 7.31 4.72
N PHE A 37 -4.16 6.95 3.61
CA PHE A 37 -4.64 7.92 2.66
C PHE A 37 -5.67 8.85 3.31
N SER A 38 -6.67 8.29 4.00
CA SER A 38 -7.67 9.07 4.73
C SER A 38 -7.05 9.94 5.82
N ALA A 39 -6.05 9.44 6.55
CA ALA A 39 -5.34 10.22 7.57
C ALA A 39 -4.54 11.37 6.95
N ALA A 40 -3.90 11.17 5.79
CA ALA A 40 -3.09 12.20 5.13
C ALA A 40 -3.93 13.40 4.64
N TRP A 41 -5.19 13.17 4.28
CA TRP A 41 -6.11 14.20 3.77
C TRP A 41 -7.15 14.64 4.81
N GLN A 42 -7.07 14.12 6.04
CA GLN A 42 -7.98 14.47 7.12
C GLN A 42 -7.87 15.97 7.46
N GLY A 43 -8.98 16.69 7.35
CA GLY A 43 -9.05 18.12 7.66
C GLY A 43 -8.62 19.06 6.53
N VAL A 44 -8.28 18.53 5.34
CA VAL A 44 -8.01 19.34 4.15
C VAL A 44 -9.33 19.63 3.44
N VAL A 45 -9.71 20.91 3.34
CA VAL A 45 -11.02 21.34 2.79
C VAL A 45 -11.17 21.02 1.31
N ASP A 46 -10.12 21.23 0.51
CA ASP A 46 -10.05 20.88 -0.91
C ASP A 46 -9.15 19.65 -1.11
N GLY A 47 -9.40 18.62 -0.30
CA GLY A 47 -8.56 17.43 -0.22
C GLY A 47 -8.85 16.38 -1.30
N CYS A 48 -8.03 15.34 -1.32
CA CYS A 48 -8.26 14.16 -2.14
C CYS A 48 -8.96 13.04 -1.35
N GLY A 49 -9.79 12.27 -2.04
CA GLY A 49 -10.68 11.28 -1.45
C GLY A 49 -10.93 10.08 -2.36
N PHE A 50 -11.38 8.97 -1.77
CA PHE A 50 -11.93 7.82 -2.51
C PHE A 50 -13.44 7.95 -2.74
N ASN A 51 -14.03 9.12 -2.46
CA ASN A 51 -15.45 9.44 -2.62
C ASN A 51 -15.83 9.77 -4.08
N CYS A 52 -15.31 9.00 -5.02
CA CYS A 52 -15.63 9.07 -6.45
C CYS A 52 -16.01 7.69 -6.99
N GLN A 53 -16.76 7.66 -8.10
CA GLN A 53 -17.42 6.47 -8.60
C GLN A 53 -16.38 5.49 -9.12
N GLY A 54 -16.21 4.40 -8.37
CA GLY A 54 -15.23 3.37 -8.68
C GLY A 54 -13.83 3.66 -8.15
N CYS A 55 -13.59 4.79 -7.49
CA CYS A 55 -12.32 5.08 -6.82
C CYS A 55 -12.06 4.14 -5.64
N GLY A 56 -10.81 4.14 -5.17
CA GLY A 56 -10.29 3.26 -4.14
C GLY A 56 -9.16 2.38 -4.66
N ILE A 57 -9.00 1.21 -4.05
CA ILE A 57 -7.90 0.30 -4.37
C ILE A 57 -8.30 -0.57 -5.56
N LYS A 58 -7.56 -0.45 -6.67
CA LYS A 58 -7.83 -1.15 -7.93
C LYS A 58 -7.11 -2.48 -8.03
N LYS A 59 -5.87 -2.53 -7.54
CA LYS A 59 -5.00 -3.69 -7.69
C LYS A 59 -4.03 -3.78 -6.53
N VAL A 60 -3.77 -5.00 -6.08
CA VAL A 60 -2.79 -5.30 -5.03
C VAL A 60 -1.93 -6.46 -5.50
N GLU A 61 -0.63 -6.22 -5.63
CA GLU A 61 0.34 -7.20 -6.11
C GLU A 61 1.44 -7.40 -5.08
N ARG A 62 1.84 -8.65 -4.86
CA ARG A 62 2.97 -8.96 -3.97
C ARG A 62 4.27 -8.73 -4.71
N VAL A 63 5.23 -8.08 -4.07
CA VAL A 63 6.59 -7.84 -4.57
C VAL A 63 7.60 -8.30 -3.51
N LEU A 64 8.89 -8.40 -3.88
CA LEU A 64 9.93 -8.92 -2.98
C LEU A 64 10.05 -8.16 -1.65
N SER A 65 9.72 -6.87 -1.64
CA SER A 65 9.81 -5.99 -0.47
C SER A 65 8.46 -5.63 0.16
N GLY A 66 7.40 -6.39 -0.15
CA GLY A 66 6.05 -6.18 0.39
C GLY A 66 4.97 -6.21 -0.68
N TYR A 67 4.23 -5.12 -0.85
CA TYR A 67 3.11 -5.01 -1.78
C TYR A 67 3.15 -3.73 -2.61
N ALA A 68 2.78 -3.85 -3.88
CA ALA A 68 2.49 -2.74 -4.77
C ALA A 68 0.96 -2.60 -4.90
N VAL A 69 0.44 -1.41 -4.64
CA VAL A 69 -0.99 -1.12 -4.56
C VAL A 69 -1.33 0.00 -5.53
N HIS A 70 -2.20 -0.28 -6.50
CA HIS A 70 -2.74 0.74 -7.38
C HIS A 70 -3.99 1.34 -6.74
N ILE A 71 -3.95 2.64 -6.48
CA ILE A 71 -5.09 3.40 -6.00
C ILE A 71 -5.58 4.35 -7.08
N GLU A 72 -6.88 4.64 -7.03
CA GLU A 72 -7.53 5.69 -7.79
C GLU A 72 -8.28 6.60 -6.83
N TYR A 73 -8.16 7.91 -6.99
CA TYR A 73 -8.78 8.90 -6.11
C TYR A 73 -9.18 10.15 -6.91
N GLY A 74 -10.09 10.93 -6.35
CA GLY A 74 -10.48 12.23 -6.88
C GLY A 74 -10.01 13.33 -5.93
N CYS A 75 -9.72 14.52 -6.46
CA CYS A 75 -9.31 15.67 -5.65
C CYS A 75 -10.25 16.85 -5.82
N GLY A 76 -10.49 17.52 -4.71
CA GLY A 76 -11.29 18.73 -4.61
C GLY A 76 -12.79 18.54 -4.83
N LEU A 77 -13.50 19.66 -4.95
CA LEU A 77 -14.94 19.70 -5.24
C LEU A 77 -15.17 19.41 -6.73
N LEU A 78 -15.21 18.12 -7.07
CA LEU A 78 -15.49 17.69 -8.44
C LEU A 78 -16.90 18.12 -8.87
N PRO A 79 -17.04 18.92 -9.94
CA PRO A 79 -18.35 19.40 -10.40
C PRO A 79 -19.24 18.26 -10.91
N GLN A 80 -18.61 17.18 -11.41
CA GLN A 80 -19.22 15.90 -11.73
C GLN A 80 -18.21 14.80 -11.43
N ASP A 81 -18.68 13.70 -10.85
CA ASP A 81 -17.91 12.49 -10.60
C ASP A 81 -17.63 11.80 -11.94
N SER A 82 -16.55 12.25 -12.61
CA SER A 82 -16.16 11.83 -13.95
C SER A 82 -14.77 11.21 -13.92
N PRO A 83 -14.54 10.08 -14.63
CA PRO A 83 -13.22 9.45 -14.74
C PRO A 83 -12.11 10.39 -15.24
N THR A 84 -12.47 11.48 -15.92
CA THR A 84 -11.52 12.52 -16.37
C THR A 84 -10.79 13.22 -15.24
N PHE A 85 -11.34 13.20 -14.02
CA PHE A 85 -10.73 13.84 -12.84
C PHE A 85 -10.20 12.83 -11.83
N HIS A 86 -10.18 11.55 -12.20
CA HIS A 86 -9.60 10.51 -11.36
C HIS A 86 -8.09 10.49 -11.56
N GLU A 87 -7.36 10.55 -10.46
CA GLU A 87 -5.93 10.32 -10.44
C GLU A 87 -5.62 8.88 -10.06
N THR A 88 -4.58 8.34 -10.67
CA THR A 88 -4.06 7.01 -10.33
C THR A 88 -2.65 7.11 -9.78
N ARG A 89 -2.35 6.32 -8.76
CA ARG A 89 -1.03 6.22 -8.15
C ARG A 89 -0.68 4.80 -7.78
N LEU A 90 0.62 4.51 -7.88
CA LEU A 90 1.23 3.29 -7.37
C LEU A 90 1.80 3.57 -5.99
N VAL A 91 1.33 2.83 -4.99
CA VAL A 91 1.71 2.93 -3.60
C VAL A 91 2.46 1.66 -3.21
N HIS A 92 3.51 1.79 -2.41
CA HIS A 92 4.26 0.65 -1.88
C HIS A 92 3.98 0.46 -0.40
N VAL A 93 3.66 -0.77 -0.01
CA VAL A 93 3.57 -1.18 1.41
C VAL A 93 4.75 -2.09 1.70
N SER A 94 5.63 -1.68 2.62
CA SER A 94 6.83 -2.45 2.96
C SER A 94 6.50 -3.74 3.72
N VAL A 95 7.47 -4.65 3.82
CA VAL A 95 7.38 -5.85 4.70
C VAL A 95 7.06 -5.50 6.16
N PHE A 96 7.32 -4.27 6.60
CA PHE A 96 7.01 -3.79 7.95
C PHE A 96 5.63 -3.13 8.06
N GLY A 97 4.86 -3.06 6.97
CA GLY A 97 3.51 -2.46 6.95
C GLY A 97 3.49 -0.92 6.87
N THR A 98 4.62 -0.30 6.51
CA THR A 98 4.70 1.15 6.25
C THR A 98 4.27 1.45 4.82
N VAL A 99 3.55 2.56 4.62
CA VAL A 99 3.00 2.96 3.32
C VAL A 99 3.85 4.09 2.72
N HIS A 100 4.20 3.96 1.44
CA HIS A 100 5.09 4.88 0.72
C HIS A 100 4.50 5.26 -0.65
N GLY A 101 4.76 6.49 -1.11
CA GLY A 101 4.28 6.98 -2.40
C GLY A 101 2.81 7.42 -2.41
N LEU A 102 2.18 7.57 -1.25
CA LEU A 102 0.86 8.19 -1.16
C LEU A 102 0.93 9.68 -1.55
N PRO A 103 -0.07 10.18 -2.29
CA PRO A 103 -0.26 11.62 -2.46
C PRO A 103 -0.61 12.25 -1.11
N ARG A 104 -0.05 13.43 -0.86
CA ARG A 104 -0.24 14.21 0.38
C ARG A 104 -0.50 15.68 0.00
N PRO A 105 -1.18 16.44 0.86
CA PRO A 105 -1.34 17.90 0.68
C PRO A 105 0.02 18.63 0.65
#